data_AF-A0A174A2N4-F1
#
_entry.id   AF-A0A174A2N4-F1
#
_cell.length_a   1.000
_cell.length_b   1.000
_cell.length_c   1.000
_cell.angle_alpha   90.00
_cell.angle_beta   90.00
_cell.angle_gamma   90.00
#
_symmetry.space_group_name_H-M   'P 1'
#
loop_
_entity.id
_entity.type
_entity.pdbx_description
1 polymer ?
#
loop_
_entity_poly.entity_id
_entity_poly.type
_entity_poly.pdbx_seq_one_letter_code
_entity_poly.pdbx_strand_id
1 'polypeptide(L)'
;MLKEKLSIERKKAVMITADFTAPTTESYAMAWLRLCNNAREYKDVIWRIENDSGNRVYVWCNPKYKETVIEFLTGIVYYHQEDKGPTSVGKVIEVTDVTVGFPMYEYESTCSSHEEQWGIDIDNSIMFWGAVKEIFY
;
A
#
# COMPACT_ATOMS: atom_id res chain seq x y z
N MET A 1 -19.70 17.68 -21.35
CA MET A 1 -18.79 18.07 -20.24
C MET A 1 -18.88 16.96 -19.20
N LEU A 2 -17.76 16.46 -18.67
CA LEU A 2 -17.81 15.49 -17.57
C LEU A 2 -18.13 16.23 -16.29
N LYS A 3 -19.25 15.88 -15.62
CA LYS A 3 -19.50 16.37 -14.27
C LYS A 3 -18.81 15.40 -13.32
N GLU A 4 -17.72 15.85 -12.74
CA GLU A 4 -17.00 15.10 -11.72
C GLU A 4 -17.76 15.21 -10.41
N LYS A 5 -18.14 14.06 -9.86
CA LYS A 5 -18.75 13.95 -8.54
C LYS A 5 -17.84 13.13 -7.66
N LEU A 6 -17.15 13.81 -6.77
CA LEU A 6 -16.33 13.17 -5.75
C LEU A 6 -17.22 12.73 -4.59
N SER A 7 -17.21 11.43 -4.30
CA SER A 7 -17.77 10.88 -3.07
C SER A 7 -16.66 10.17 -2.27
N ILE A 8 -16.86 9.98 -0.97
CA ILE A 8 -15.90 9.26 -0.12
C ILE A 8 -16.58 7.98 0.35
N GLU A 9 -16.09 6.85 -0.13
CA GLU A 9 -16.50 5.54 0.37
C GLU A 9 -15.66 5.18 1.60
N ARG A 10 -16.30 4.68 2.65
CA ARG A 10 -15.60 4.25 3.87
C ARG A 10 -15.43 2.73 3.86
N LYS A 11 -14.19 2.26 3.83
CA LYS A 11 -13.88 0.83 3.86
C LYS A 11 -13.13 0.45 5.13
N LYS A 12 -13.35 -0.78 5.60
CA LYS A 12 -12.58 -1.36 6.70
C LYS A 12 -11.18 -1.69 6.21
N ALA A 13 -10.17 -1.36 7.01
CA ALA A 13 -8.79 -1.70 6.78
C ALA A 13 -8.12 -2.08 8.11
N VAL A 14 -6.94 -2.68 8.03
CA VAL A 14 -6.06 -2.85 9.17
C VAL A 14 -4.86 -1.95 8.98
N MET A 15 -4.54 -1.15 10.00
CA MET A 15 -3.29 -0.39 10.07
C MET A 15 -2.27 -1.19 10.86
N ILE A 16 -1.14 -1.52 10.25
CA ILE A 16 -0.01 -2.20 10.87
C ILE A 16 1.13 -1.20 10.99
N THR A 17 1.66 -1.04 12.19
CA THR A 17 2.88 -0.25 12.45
C THR A 17 4.04 -1.20 12.70
N ALA A 18 5.13 -1.03 11.95
CA ALA A 18 6.34 -1.82 12.08
C ALA A 18 7.58 -0.94 12.31
N ASP A 19 8.50 -1.43 13.13
CA ASP A 19 9.83 -0.86 13.39
C ASP A 19 10.87 -1.55 12.50
N PHE A 20 11.59 -0.78 11.69
CA PHE A 20 12.67 -1.24 10.83
C PHE A 20 14.06 -0.87 11.35
N THR A 21 14.16 -0.52 12.63
CA THR A 21 15.45 -0.30 13.29
C THR A 21 16.31 -1.56 13.19
N ALA A 22 17.49 -1.40 12.60
CA ALA A 22 18.46 -2.47 12.42
C ALA A 22 19.75 -2.14 13.18
N PRO A 23 20.53 -3.15 13.60
CA PRO A 23 21.75 -2.92 14.38
C PRO A 23 22.92 -2.39 13.54
N THR A 24 22.86 -2.52 12.21
CA THR A 24 23.88 -1.98 11.29
C THR A 24 23.23 -1.21 10.15
N THR A 25 23.97 -0.25 9.60
CA THR A 25 23.55 0.55 8.44
C THR A 25 23.32 -0.31 7.20
N GLU A 26 24.11 -1.36 7.00
CA GLU A 26 23.96 -2.29 5.88
C GLU A 26 22.65 -3.09 5.99
N SER A 27 22.34 -3.57 7.19
CA SER A 27 21.10 -4.33 7.46
C SER A 27 19.87 -3.43 7.26
N TYR A 28 19.98 -2.18 7.71
CA TYR A 28 18.99 -1.14 7.48
C TYR A 28 18.78 -0.88 5.98
N ALA A 29 19.85 -0.58 5.24
CA ALA A 29 19.78 -0.29 3.80
C ALA A 29 19.21 -1.47 3.00
N MET A 30 19.58 -2.71 3.35
CA MET A 30 19.05 -3.93 2.74
C MET A 30 17.54 -4.06 2.98
N ALA A 31 17.08 -3.81 4.20
CA ALA A 31 15.66 -3.93 4.55
C ALA A 31 14.82 -2.89 3.79
N TRP A 32 15.29 -1.65 3.70
CA TRP A 32 14.63 -0.61 2.90
C TRP A 32 14.61 -0.91 1.41
N LEU A 33 15.73 -1.40 0.85
CA LEU A 33 15.78 -1.75 -0.56
C LEU A 33 14.77 -2.85 -0.88
N ARG A 34 14.70 -3.90 -0.04
CA ARG A 34 13.73 -4.99 -0.21
C ARG A 34 12.30 -4.53 0.00
N LEU A 35 12.04 -3.71 1.02
CA LEU A 35 10.72 -3.12 1.25
C LEU A 35 10.28 -2.34 0.01
N CYS A 36 11.10 -1.42 -0.50
CA CYS A 36 10.77 -0.60 -1.67
C CYS A 36 10.57 -1.42 -2.95
N ASN A 37 11.31 -2.51 -3.14
CA ASN A 37 11.16 -3.39 -4.30
C ASN A 37 9.85 -4.19 -4.25
N ASN A 38 9.52 -4.77 -3.09
CA ASN A 38 8.33 -5.63 -2.95
C ASN A 38 7.06 -4.82 -2.71
N ALA A 39 7.13 -3.65 -2.06
CA ALA A 39 5.97 -2.78 -1.86
C ALA A 39 5.33 -2.34 -3.19
N ARG A 40 6.10 -2.32 -4.27
CA ARG A 40 5.60 -2.09 -5.64
C ARG A 40 4.77 -3.25 -6.18
N GLU A 41 4.98 -4.46 -5.68
CA GLU A 41 4.26 -5.67 -6.10
C GLU A 41 2.94 -5.82 -5.34
N TYR A 42 2.90 -5.35 -4.09
CA TYR A 42 1.67 -5.27 -3.30
C TYR A 42 0.85 -4.06 -3.71
N LYS A 43 0.15 -4.19 -4.84
CA LYS A 43 -0.83 -3.19 -5.27
C LYS A 43 -1.84 -2.98 -4.14
N ASP A 44 -2.30 -4.03 -3.46
CA ASP A 44 -3.45 -4.07 -2.53
C ASP A 44 -3.28 -3.33 -1.18
N VAL A 45 -2.30 -2.43 -1.07
CA VAL A 45 -1.81 -1.88 0.19
C VAL A 45 -1.42 -0.40 0.06
N ILE A 46 -1.76 0.40 1.07
CA ILE A 46 -1.31 1.79 1.20
C ILE A 46 -0.14 1.84 2.18
N TRP A 47 0.96 2.47 1.75
CA TRP A 47 2.20 2.58 2.52
C TRP A 47 2.43 4.02 2.97
N ARG A 48 2.82 4.20 4.24
CA ARG A 48 3.47 5.42 4.73
C ARG A 48 4.76 5.04 5.41
N ILE A 49 5.84 5.66 4.95
CA ILE A 49 7.20 5.40 5.42
C ILE A 49 7.68 6.64 6.18
N GLU A 50 8.02 6.47 7.45
CA GLU A 50 8.65 7.48 8.29
C GLU A 50 10.10 7.05 8.55
N ASN A 51 10.99 7.51 7.68
CA ASN A 51 12.44 7.29 7.75
C ASN A 51 13.10 8.42 8.57
N ASP A 52 12.55 8.69 9.75
CA ASP A 52 13.09 9.65 10.72
C ASP A 52 13.71 8.90 11.92
N SER A 53 13.75 9.54 13.09
CA SER A 53 14.23 8.94 14.35
C SER A 53 13.60 7.59 14.73
N GLY A 54 12.46 7.21 14.15
CA GLY A 54 11.73 5.98 14.52
C GLY A 54 11.82 4.82 13.53
N ASN A 55 12.37 5.00 12.31
CA ASN A 55 12.39 3.99 11.25
C ASN A 55 11.05 3.25 11.07
N ARG A 56 9.93 3.98 11.14
CA ARG A 56 8.59 3.38 11.21
C ARG A 56 8.01 3.19 9.82
N VAL A 57 7.34 2.07 9.64
CA VAL A 57 6.54 1.76 8.45
C VAL A 57 5.10 1.56 8.90
N TYR A 58 4.18 2.30 8.30
CA TYR A 58 2.75 2.16 8.50
C TYR A 58 2.12 1.61 7.23
N VAL A 59 1.29 0.60 7.40
CA VAL A 59 0.72 -0.16 6.29
C VAL A 59 -0.77 -0.29 6.51
N TRP A 60 -1.57 0.21 5.58
CA TRP A 60 -3.01 -0.03 5.55
C TRP A 60 -3.31 -1.08 4.50
N CYS A 61 -3.88 -2.20 4.92
CA CYS A 61 -4.24 -3.29 4.02
C CYS A 61 -5.70 -3.74 4.24
N ASN A 62 -6.23 -4.46 3.25
CA ASN A 62 -7.47 -5.21 3.43
C ASN A 62 -7.29 -6.21 4.60
N PRO A 63 -8.26 -6.33 5.53
CA PRO A 63 -8.17 -7.29 6.63
C PRO A 63 -7.89 -8.74 6.19
N LYS A 64 -8.31 -9.13 4.98
CA LYS A 64 -8.03 -10.44 4.38
C LYS A 64 -6.54 -10.74 4.24
N TYR A 65 -5.70 -9.73 3.99
CA TYR A 65 -4.26 -9.88 3.76
C TYR A 65 -3.40 -9.57 4.99
N LYS A 66 -4.02 -9.31 6.14
CA LYS A 66 -3.34 -8.87 7.37
C LYS A 66 -2.16 -9.77 7.74
N GLU A 67 -2.37 -11.09 7.80
CA GLU A 67 -1.32 -12.03 8.20
C GLU A 67 -0.18 -12.07 7.17
N THR A 68 -0.50 -12.07 5.87
CA THR A 68 0.50 -12.01 4.79
C THR A 68 1.36 -10.74 4.86
N VAL A 69 0.75 -9.60 5.18
CA VAL A 69 1.48 -8.33 5.35
C VAL A 69 2.37 -8.37 6.60
N ILE A 70 1.91 -8.96 7.70
CA ILE A 70 2.71 -9.14 8.92
C ILE A 70 3.92 -10.04 8.65
N GLU A 71 3.71 -11.18 7.99
CA GLU A 71 4.79 -12.12 7.61
C GLU A 71 5.83 -11.43 6.73
N PHE A 72 5.38 -10.65 5.74
CA PHE A 72 6.27 -9.88 4.89
C PHE A 72 7.08 -8.84 5.69
N LEU A 73 6.41 -8.02 6.52
CA LEU A 73 7.06 -6.98 7.31
C LEU A 73 8.08 -7.52 8.31
N THR A 74 7.83 -8.71 8.86
CA THR A 74 8.73 -9.35 9.85
C THR A 74 9.78 -10.26 9.23
N GLY A 75 9.65 -10.61 7.94
CA GLY A 75 10.53 -11.53 7.23
C GLY A 75 11.36 -10.89 6.09
N ILE A 76 11.33 -9.55 5.94
CA ILE A 76 11.94 -8.85 4.80
C ILE A 76 13.45 -9.15 4.64
N VAL A 77 14.20 -9.08 5.73
CA VAL A 77 15.66 -9.33 5.75
C VAL A 77 15.99 -10.14 6.98
N TYR A 78 16.79 -11.17 6.76
CA TYR A 78 17.55 -11.84 7.81
C TYR A 78 19.01 -11.44 7.65
N TYR A 79 19.64 -10.97 8.72
CA TYR A 79 21.07 -10.76 8.74
C TYR A 79 21.72 -11.75 9.70
N HIS A 80 22.86 -12.30 9.31
CA HIS A 80 23.60 -13.24 10.12
C HIS A 80 24.63 -12.50 10.96
N GLN A 81 24.51 -12.60 12.28
CA GLN A 81 25.64 -12.34 13.17
C GLN A 81 26.40 -13.66 13.35
N GLU A 82 27.74 -13.61 13.33
CA GLU A 82 28.60 -14.79 13.49
C GLU A 82 28.20 -15.65 14.71
N ASP A 83 27.67 -15.01 15.76
CA ASP A 83 27.42 -15.65 17.06
C ASP A 83 25.94 -15.85 17.43
N LYS A 84 24.99 -15.28 16.66
CA LYS A 84 23.55 -15.24 17.06
C LYS A 84 22.56 -15.77 16.03
N GLY A 85 23.05 -16.31 14.91
CA GLY A 85 22.20 -16.81 13.84
C GLY A 85 21.44 -15.68 13.12
N PRO A 86 20.52 -16.04 12.21
CA PRO A 86 19.76 -15.06 11.44
C PRO A 86 18.80 -14.29 12.35
N THR A 87 18.94 -12.96 12.40
CA THR A 87 17.99 -12.06 13.06
C THR A 87 17.19 -11.32 12.00
N SER A 88 15.87 -11.28 12.14
CA SER A 88 15.03 -10.54 11.21
C SER A 88 15.05 -9.04 11.47
N VAL A 89 14.99 -8.26 10.39
CA VAL A 89 14.76 -6.82 10.42
C VAL A 89 13.30 -6.57 10.11
N GLY A 90 12.63 -5.81 10.98
CA GLY A 90 11.19 -5.59 10.90
C GLY A 90 10.47 -6.22 12.08
N LYS A 91 9.86 -5.40 12.93
CA LYS A 91 9.06 -5.84 14.08
C LYS A 91 7.73 -5.13 14.08
N VAL A 92 6.63 -5.87 14.09
CA VAL A 92 5.30 -5.30 14.29
C VAL A 92 5.17 -4.76 15.71
N ILE A 93 4.83 -3.48 15.82
CA ILE A 93 4.62 -2.76 17.08
C ILE A 93 3.14 -2.77 17.45
N GLU A 94 2.28 -2.50 16.46
CA GLU A 94 0.84 -2.30 16.68
C GLU A 94 0.06 -2.76 15.44
N VAL A 95 -1.14 -3.30 15.68
CA VAL A 95 -2.10 -3.68 14.65
C VAL A 95 -3.47 -3.19 15.09
N THR A 96 -4.10 -2.34 14.28
CA THR A 96 -5.33 -1.64 14.64
C THR A 96 -6.34 -1.69 13.50
N ASP A 97 -7.57 -2.11 13.80
CA ASP A 97 -8.68 -2.03 12.86
C ASP A 97 -9.12 -0.57 12.68
N VAL A 98 -9.15 -0.10 11.43
CA VAL A 98 -9.47 1.27 11.09
C VAL A 98 -10.49 1.34 9.96
N THR A 99 -11.09 2.53 9.80
CA THR A 99 -11.92 2.83 8.63
C THR A 99 -11.22 3.91 7.82
N VAL A 100 -10.94 3.63 6.55
CA VAL A 100 -10.24 4.53 5.64
C VAL A 100 -11.21 5.05 4.60
N GLY A 101 -11.13 6.35 4.32
CA GLY A 101 -11.91 6.99 3.26
C GLY A 101 -11.22 6.84 1.91
N PHE A 102 -11.92 6.27 0.94
CA PHE A 102 -11.49 6.13 -0.44
C PHE A 102 -12.22 7.15 -1.32
N PRO A 103 -11.50 8.03 -2.04
CA PRO A 103 -12.12 8.92 -2.99
C PRO A 103 -12.68 8.09 -4.16
N MET A 104 -13.99 8.21 -4.38
CA MET A 104 -14.70 7.60 -5.49
C MET A 104 -15.12 8.72 -6.45
N TYR A 105 -14.54 8.68 -7.64
CA TYR A 105 -14.86 9.59 -8.72
C TYR A 105 -15.98 8.99 -9.56
N GLU A 106 -17.17 9.57 -9.47
CA GLU A 106 -18.26 9.30 -10.40
C GLU A 106 -18.19 10.33 -11.52
N TYR A 107 -18.07 9.85 -12.75
CA TYR A 107 -18.12 10.69 -13.94
C TYR A 107 -19.52 10.58 -14.54
N GLU A 108 -20.33 11.62 -14.40
CA GLU A 108 -21.61 11.69 -15.10
C GLU A 108 -21.39 12.33 -16.49
N SER A 109 -21.73 11.57 -17.53
CA SER A 109 -21.77 12.10 -18.90
C SER A 109 -22.93 13.07 -19.05
N THR A 110 -22.63 14.33 -19.42
CA THR A 110 -23.67 15.25 -19.89
C THR A 110 -23.86 15.20 -21.40
N CYS A 111 -23.25 14.23 -22.11
CA CYS A 111 -23.33 14.11 -23.57
C CYS A 111 -24.42 13.11 -23.96
N SER A 112 -25.36 13.55 -24.80
CA SER A 112 -26.48 12.75 -25.29
C SER A 112 -26.17 12.00 -26.60
N SER A 113 -24.94 12.08 -27.13
CA SER A 113 -24.60 11.56 -28.46
C SER A 113 -23.84 10.24 -28.39
N HIS A 114 -24.39 9.23 -29.08
CA HIS A 114 -23.77 7.93 -29.38
C HIS A 114 -22.56 8.10 -30.31
N GLU A 115 -21.35 8.34 -29.80
CA GLU A 115 -20.14 8.21 -30.62
C GLU A 115 -19.05 7.41 -29.89
N GLU A 116 -18.57 6.37 -30.57
CA GLU A 116 -17.50 5.42 -30.15
C GLU A 116 -16.21 6.10 -29.68
N GLN A 117 -15.96 7.34 -30.12
CA GLN A 117 -14.80 8.14 -29.72
C GLN A 117 -14.76 8.40 -28.21
N TRP A 118 -15.92 8.45 -27.55
CA TRP A 118 -16.02 8.78 -26.13
C TRP A 118 -15.61 7.62 -25.20
N GLY A 119 -15.84 6.37 -25.62
CA GLY A 119 -15.37 5.18 -24.89
C GLY A 119 -13.84 5.09 -24.90
N ILE A 120 -13.22 5.44 -26.03
CA ILE A 120 -11.76 5.46 -26.19
C ILE A 120 -11.12 6.53 -25.30
N ASP A 121 -11.74 7.70 -25.17
CA ASP A 121 -11.24 8.78 -24.30
C ASP A 121 -11.38 8.44 -22.81
N ILE A 122 -12.44 7.71 -22.42
CA ILE A 122 -12.63 7.17 -21.07
C ILE A 122 -11.59 6.09 -20.76
N ASP A 123 -11.38 5.13 -21.66
CA ASP A 123 -10.38 4.07 -21.45
C ASP A 123 -8.97 4.65 -21.31
N ASN A 124 -8.64 5.67 -22.10
CA ASN A 124 -7.35 6.38 -21.99
C ASN A 124 -7.17 7.15 -20.68
N SER A 125 -8.26 7.61 -20.03
CA SER A 125 -8.20 8.33 -18.76
C SER A 125 -8.34 7.41 -17.53
N ILE A 126 -8.99 6.25 -17.66
CA ILE A 126 -9.15 5.23 -16.62
C ILE A 126 -7.92 4.31 -16.48
N MET A 127 -7.08 4.16 -17.52
CA MET A 127 -5.92 3.25 -17.52
C MET A 127 -4.93 3.48 -16.34
N PHE A 128 -4.92 4.65 -15.69
CA PHE A 128 -4.10 4.89 -14.50
C PHE A 128 -4.78 4.57 -13.15
N TRP A 129 -6.11 4.50 -13.09
CA TRP A 129 -6.87 4.34 -11.84
C TRP A 129 -7.60 2.99 -11.69
N GLY A 130 -7.80 2.24 -12.77
CA GLY A 130 -8.30 0.86 -12.70
C GLY A 130 -7.43 -0.02 -11.80
N ALA A 131 -6.11 0.20 -11.83
CA ALA A 131 -5.15 -0.47 -10.95
C ALA A 131 -5.43 -0.21 -9.46
N VAL A 132 -5.98 0.95 -9.07
CA VAL A 132 -6.30 1.30 -7.67
C VAL A 132 -7.59 0.64 -7.17
N LYS A 133 -8.50 0.26 -8.07
CA LYS A 133 -9.77 -0.37 -7.72
C LYS A 133 -9.64 -1.88 -7.50
N GLU A 134 -8.73 -2.54 -8.23
CA GLU A 134 -8.42 -3.98 -8.06
C GLU A 134 -7.82 -4.31 -6.68
N ILE A 135 -7.22 -3.31 -6.04
CA ILE A 135 -6.52 -3.37 -4.74
C ILE A 135 -7.43 -3.77 -3.57
N PHE A 136 -8.74 -3.54 -3.70
CA PHE A 136 -9.70 -3.66 -2.60
C PHE A 136 -10.95 -4.48 -2.91
N TYR A 137 -10.97 -5.23 -4.01
CA TYR A 137 -12.05 -6.19 -4.33
C TYR A 137 -11.69 -7.63 -3.92
#